data_AF-A0A3B9QUT4-F1
#
_entry.id   AF-A0A3B9QUT4-F1
#
_cell.length_a   1.000
_cell.length_b   1.000
_cell.length_c   1.000
_cell.angle_alpha   90.00
_cell.angle_beta   90.00
_cell.angle_gamma   90.00
#
_symmetry.space_group_name_H-M   'P 1'
#
loop_
_entity.id
_entity.type
_entity.pdbx_description
1 polymer ?
#
loop_
_entity_poly.entity_id
_entity_poly.type
_entity_poly.pdbx_seq_one_letter_code
_entity_poly.pdbx_strand_id
1 'polypeptide(L)'
;MGTSSDVAVVDGTITTVLPTDAEIVDVSGCIVTPGLVNAHHHLLQSAFRTLPGTRGVRMAGWLSVMGQAYRDYAVAPELGAAAASVGVA
;
A
#
# COMPACT_ATOMS: atom_id res chain seq x y z
N MET A 1 14.07 19.88 -23.97
CA MET A 1 15.01 20.41 -22.95
C MET A 1 14.26 20.43 -21.65
N GLY A 2 14.77 19.74 -20.63
CA GLY A 2 14.09 19.66 -19.34
C GLY A 2 14.05 21.01 -18.62
N THR A 3 13.05 21.20 -17.77
CA THR A 3 12.95 22.39 -16.91
C THR A 3 13.70 22.15 -15.59
N SER A 4 13.94 23.19 -14.78
CA SER A 4 14.63 23.01 -13.49
C SER A 4 13.80 22.25 -12.44
N SER A 5 12.60 21.77 -12.80
CA SER A 5 11.68 21.04 -11.94
C SER A 5 11.54 19.56 -12.30
N ASP A 6 12.25 19.09 -13.34
CA ASP A 6 12.14 17.72 -13.81
C ASP A 6 12.84 16.75 -12.84
N VAL A 7 12.24 15.59 -12.61
CA VAL A 7 12.80 14.51 -11.79
C VAL A 7 13.14 13.33 -12.70
N ALA A 8 14.40 12.91 -12.71
CA ALA A 8 14.83 11.70 -13.39
C ALA A 8 15.02 10.55 -12.40
N VAL A 9 14.64 9.35 -12.83
CA VAL A 9 14.85 8.11 -12.09
C VAL A 9 15.59 7.13 -12.99
N VAL A 10 16.70 6.58 -12.48
CA VAL A 10 17.50 5.55 -13.16
C VAL A 10 17.76 4.44 -12.15
N ASP A 11 17.42 3.20 -12.52
CA ASP A 11 17.58 2.01 -11.67
C ASP A 11 17.03 2.19 -10.24
N GLY A 12 15.83 2.79 -10.14
CA GLY A 12 15.12 3.03 -8.88
C GLY A 12 15.68 4.17 -8.02
N THR A 13 16.64 4.94 -8.52
CA THR A 13 17.25 6.06 -7.80
C THR A 13 16.99 7.38 -8.49
N ILE A 14 16.67 8.43 -7.72
CA ILE A 14 16.52 9.79 -8.24
C ILE A 14 17.90 10.33 -8.63
N THR A 15 18.02 10.89 -9.84
CA THR A 15 19.24 11.49 -10.39
C THR A 15 18.97 12.89 -10.91
N THR A 16 20.03 13.69 -10.99
CA THR A 16 20.02 15.03 -11.58
C THR A 16 20.41 15.03 -13.06
N VAL A 17 20.87 13.89 -13.59
CA VAL A 17 21.22 13.73 -15.01
C VAL A 17 20.00 13.20 -15.76
N LEU A 18 19.46 14.00 -16.67
CA LEU A 18 18.33 13.60 -17.52
C LEU A 18 18.81 12.62 -18.61
N PRO A 19 18.31 11.38 -18.65
CA PRO A 19 18.62 10.45 -19.73
C PRO A 19 18.01 10.96 -21.04
N THR A 20 18.69 10.71 -22.16
CA THR A 20 18.20 11.13 -23.48
C THR A 20 17.14 10.19 -24.05
N ASP A 21 17.04 8.98 -23.51
CA ASP A 21 16.16 7.88 -23.93
C ASP A 21 15.13 7.50 -22.84
N ALA A 22 14.90 8.39 -21.87
CA ALA A 22 13.93 8.16 -20.81
C ALA A 22 12.48 8.14 -21.34
N GLU A 23 11.65 7.30 -20.72
CA GLU A 23 10.20 7.47 -20.78
C GLU A 23 9.82 8.79 -20.09
N ILE A 24 9.00 9.60 -20.75
CA ILE A 24 8.56 10.90 -20.23
C ILE A 24 7.12 10.78 -19.75
N VAL A 25 6.91 11.07 -18.47
CA VAL A 25 5.58 11.22 -17.88
C VAL A 25 5.31 12.71 -17.69
N ASP A 26 4.44 13.29 -18.53
CA ASP A 26 4.04 14.70 -18.40
C ASP A 26 3.03 14.87 -17.25
N VAL A 27 3.48 15.54 -16.20
CA VAL A 27 2.69 15.83 -14.99
C VAL A 27 2.41 17.34 -14.84
N SER A 28 2.40 18.07 -15.94
CA SER A 28 2.12 19.51 -15.96
C SER A 28 0.82 19.84 -15.20
N GLY A 29 0.88 20.80 -14.28
CA GLY A 29 -0.25 21.19 -13.43
C GLY A 29 -0.51 20.28 -12.23
N CYS A 30 0.27 19.20 -12.05
CA CYS A 30 0.22 18.34 -10.88
C CYS A 30 1.29 18.72 -9.84
N ILE A 31 1.12 18.21 -8.62
CA ILE A 31 2.14 18.29 -7.56
C ILE A 31 2.88 16.95 -7.51
N VAL A 32 4.21 17.00 -7.55
CA VAL A 32 5.07 15.84 -7.31
C VAL A 32 5.51 15.87 -5.84
N THR A 33 5.30 14.77 -5.14
CA THR A 33 5.73 14.59 -3.74
C THR A 33 6.58 13.33 -3.61
N PRO A 34 7.43 13.24 -2.57
CA PRO A 34 7.99 11.95 -2.17
C PRO A 34 6.87 10.92 -1.91
N GLY A 35 7.19 9.64 -2.09
CA GLY A 35 6.27 8.56 -1.77
C GLY A 35 5.86 8.60 -0.30
N LEU A 36 4.57 8.38 -0.02
CA LEU A 36 4.06 8.36 1.34
C LEU A 36 4.55 7.11 2.09
N VAL A 37 4.86 7.27 3.38
CA VAL A 37 5.26 6.15 4.24
C VAL A 37 4.04 5.66 5.02
N ASN A 38 3.60 4.43 4.76
CA ASN A 38 2.61 3.76 5.58
C ASN A 38 3.30 3.16 6.82
N ALA A 39 3.30 3.92 7.92
CA ALA A 39 4.03 3.57 9.14
C ALA A 39 3.34 2.49 9.99
N HIS A 40 2.08 2.16 9.73
CA HIS A 40 1.34 1.16 10.52
C HIS A 40 0.19 0.54 9.72
N HIS A 41 0.22 -0.77 9.53
CA HIS A 41 -0.88 -1.50 8.91
C HIS A 41 -0.95 -2.94 9.43
N HIS A 42 -2.16 -3.39 9.76
CA HIS A 42 -2.44 -4.80 9.95
C HIS A 42 -2.83 -5.44 8.62
N LEU A 43 -1.84 -5.81 7.80
CA LEU A 43 -2.09 -6.30 6.44
C LEU A 43 -3.08 -7.48 6.39
N LEU A 44 -2.98 -8.45 7.31
CA LEU A 44 -3.92 -9.57 7.41
C LEU A 44 -5.38 -9.14 7.56
N GLN A 45 -5.64 -8.05 8.30
CA GLN A 45 -7.01 -7.55 8.52
C GLN A 45 -7.67 -7.07 7.22
N SER A 46 -6.89 -6.81 6.16
CA SER A 46 -7.40 -6.47 4.84
C SER A 46 -8.33 -7.54 4.26
N ALA A 47 -8.05 -8.82 4.53
CA ALA A 47 -8.85 -9.95 4.07
C ALA A 47 -10.20 -10.08 4.77
N PHE A 48 -10.35 -9.44 5.95
CA PHE A 48 -11.55 -9.51 6.79
C PHE A 48 -12.27 -8.17 6.86
N ARG A 49 -11.93 -7.24 5.97
CA ARG A 49 -12.67 -5.98 5.86
C ARG A 49 -14.15 -6.33 5.71
N THR A 50 -14.97 -5.60 6.46
CA THR A 50 -16.43 -5.70 6.39
C THR A 50 -17.05 -6.95 7.01
N LEU A 51 -16.27 -7.81 7.68
CA LEU A 51 -16.74 -9.04 8.32
C LEU A 51 -17.97 -8.80 9.22
N PRO A 52 -19.06 -9.60 9.09
CA PRO A 52 -20.23 -9.48 9.96
C PRO A 52 -19.88 -9.52 11.44
N GLY A 53 -20.56 -8.70 12.25
CA GLY A 53 -20.27 -8.61 13.69
C GLY A 53 -19.07 -7.73 14.07
N THR A 54 -18.32 -7.18 13.10
CA THR A 54 -17.18 -6.27 13.38
C THR A 54 -17.52 -4.78 13.24
N ARG A 55 -18.68 -4.43 12.65
CA ARG A 55 -19.09 -3.03 12.44
C ARG A 55 -19.88 -2.48 13.61
N GLY A 56 -19.53 -1.26 14.05
CA GLY A 56 -20.28 -0.54 15.07
C GLY A 56 -20.23 -1.18 16.47
N VAL A 57 -19.26 -2.06 16.73
CA VAL A 57 -19.09 -2.76 18.00
C VAL A 57 -17.91 -2.20 18.79
N ARG A 58 -17.89 -2.45 20.10
CA ARG A 58 -16.75 -2.11 20.97
C ARG A 58 -15.54 -2.99 20.62
N MET A 59 -14.34 -2.45 20.83
CA MET A 59 -13.06 -3.13 20.55
C MET A 59 -12.96 -4.53 21.18
N ALA A 60 -13.39 -4.69 22.43
CA ALA A 60 -13.37 -6.00 23.10
C ALA A 60 -14.21 -7.06 22.36
N GLY A 61 -15.37 -6.66 21.81
CA GLY A 61 -16.20 -7.54 20.98
C GLY A 61 -15.55 -7.80 19.62
N TRP A 62 -14.99 -6.75 19.00
CA TRP A 62 -14.29 -6.84 17.72
C TRP A 62 -13.12 -7.84 17.78
N LEU A 63 -12.29 -7.78 18.83
CA LEU A 63 -11.14 -8.67 19.01
C LEU A 63 -11.55 -10.14 19.10
N SER A 64 -12.67 -10.43 19.77
CA SER A 64 -13.21 -11.79 19.88
C SER A 64 -13.66 -12.32 18.50
N VAL A 65 -14.44 -11.51 17.76
CA VAL A 65 -14.94 -11.87 16.42
C VAL A 65 -13.78 -12.09 15.43
N MET A 66 -12.81 -11.17 15.40
CA MET A 66 -11.64 -11.29 14.52
C MET A 66 -10.73 -12.46 14.92
N GLY A 67 -10.53 -12.68 16.21
CA GLY A 67 -9.76 -13.82 16.70
C GLY A 67 -10.39 -15.16 16.29
N GLN A 68 -11.73 -15.25 16.28
CA GLN A 68 -12.43 -16.43 15.77
C GLN A 68 -12.22 -16.58 14.26
N ALA A 69 -12.40 -15.51 13.49
CA ALA A 69 -12.17 -15.54 12.04
C ALA A 69 -10.75 -16.01 11.69
N TYR A 70 -9.73 -15.55 12.39
CA TYR A 70 -8.36 -16.00 12.14
C TYR A 70 -8.18 -17.51 12.36
N ARG A 71 -8.84 -18.07 13.38
CA ARG A 71 -8.82 -19.52 13.63
C ARG A 71 -9.57 -20.28 12.54
N ASP A 72 -10.73 -19.80 12.13
CA ASP A 72 -11.59 -20.46 11.14
C ASP A 72 -10.90 -20.57 9.78
N TYR A 73 -10.16 -19.54 9.37
CA TYR A 73 -9.45 -19.51 8.09
C TYR A 73 -8.00 -20.04 8.18
N ALA A 74 -7.60 -20.52 9.36
CA ALA A 74 -6.28 -21.07 9.67
C ALA A 74 -5.09 -20.16 9.27
N VAL A 75 -5.35 -18.89 8.95
CA VAL A 75 -4.40 -17.96 8.30
C VAL A 75 -3.58 -18.68 7.22
N ALA A 76 -4.28 -19.32 6.28
CA ALA A 76 -3.64 -20.07 5.19
C ALA A 76 -2.59 -19.20 4.46
N PRO A 77 -1.46 -19.79 4.00
CA PRO A 77 -0.39 -19.03 3.34
C PRO A 77 -0.87 -18.17 2.17
N GLU A 78 -1.81 -18.68 1.37
CA GLU A 78 -2.38 -17.99 0.22
C GLU A 78 -3.20 -16.77 0.65
N LEU A 79 -3.94 -16.88 1.76
CA LEU A 79 -4.68 -15.76 2.35
C LEU A 79 -3.71 -14.70 2.89
N GLY A 80 -2.64 -15.13 3.55
CA GLY A 80 -1.58 -14.25 4.03
C GLY A 80 -0.91 -13.48 2.89
N ALA A 81 -0.57 -14.17 1.79
CA ALA A 81 0.02 -13.55 0.60
C ALA A 81 -0.94 -12.54 -0.05
N ALA A 82 -2.20 -12.91 -0.25
CA ALA A 82 -3.22 -12.02 -0.82
C ALA A 82 -3.51 -10.80 0.07
N ALA A 83 -3.49 -10.97 1.39
CA ALA A 83 -3.67 -9.85 2.32
C ALA A 83 -2.44 -8.93 2.35
N ALA A 84 -1.23 -9.51 2.23
CA ALA A 84 0.03 -8.76 2.19
C ALA A 84 0.20 -7.97 0.89
N SER A 85 -0.31 -8.46 -0.25
CA SER A 85 -0.18 -7.77 -1.54
C SER A 85 -0.86 -6.41 -1.57
N VAL A 86 -1.83 -6.14 -0.68
CA VAL A 86 -2.42 -4.81 -0.50
C VAL A 86 -1.38 -3.77 -0.06
N GLY A 87 -0.30 -4.20 0.61
CA GLY A 87 0.78 -3.32 1.03
C GLY A 87 1.84 -3.06 -0.05
N VAL A 88 1.74 -3.73 -1.20
CA VAL A 88 2.66 -3.55 -2.33
C VAL A 88 2.00 -2.58 -3.31
N ALA A 89 2.66 -1.43 -3.52
CA ALA A 89 2.35 -0.49 -4.58
C ALA A 89 3.17 -0.83 -5.83
#